data_AF-A0A4U6D6J8-F1
#
_entry.id   AF-A0A4U6D6J8-F1
#
_cell.length_a   1.000
_cell.length_b   1.000
_cell.length_c   1.000
_cell.angle_alpha   90.00
_cell.angle_beta   90.00
_cell.angle_gamma   90.00
#
_symmetry.space_group_name_H-M   'P 1'
#
loop_
_entity.id
_entity.type
_entity.pdbx_description
1 polymer ?
#
loop_
_entity_poly.entity_id
_entity_poly.type
_entity_poly.pdbx_seq_one_letter_code
_entity_poly.pdbx_strand_id
1 'polypeptide(L)' 'MGIREMVLEQAKNEGIEQGIDIAKEEIVKNLLLVERFTAAEISNFAGVPEKLVIKVRKSLK' A
#
# COMPACT_ATOMS: atom_id res chain seq x y z
N MET A 1 23.15 23.38 -4.20
CA MET A 1 22.35 22.26 -4.70
C MET A 1 22.16 22.43 -6.19
N GLY A 2 22.79 21.56 -6.97
CA GLY A 2 22.57 21.54 -8.42
C GLY A 2 21.25 20.85 -8.74
N ILE A 3 20.61 21.26 -9.83
CA ILE A 3 19.38 20.66 -10.39
C ILE A 3 19.39 19.11 -10.44
N ARG A 4 20.57 18.49 -10.58
CA ARG A 4 20.73 17.02 -10.59
C ARG A 4 20.46 16.36 -9.23
N GLU A 5 20.80 17.02 -8.12
CA GLU A 5 20.59 16.46 -6.78
C GLU A 5 19.10 16.45 -6.43
N MET A 6 18.40 17.55 -6.74
CA MET A 6 16.95 17.67 -6.50
C MET A 6 16.13 16.64 -7.29
N VAL A 7 16.51 16.36 -8.55
CA VAL A 7 15.83 15.33 -9.37
C VAL A 7 16.04 13.92 -8.80
N LEU A 8 17.24 13.63 -8.28
CA LEU A 8 17.54 12.33 -7.69
C LEU A 8 16.79 12.11 -6.37
N GLU A 9 16.66 13.15 -5.54
CA GLU A 9 15.89 13.10 -4.30
C GLU A 9 14.39 12.94 -4.56
N GLN A 10 13.82 13.64 -5.54
CA GLN A 10 12.43 13.42 -5.94
C GLN A 10 12.20 12.01 -6.46
N ALA A 11 13.03 11.52 -7.38
CA ALA A 11 12.89 10.17 -7.92
C ALA A 11 12.99 9.09 -6.84
N LYS A 12 13.86 9.30 -5.83
CA LYS A 12 13.98 8.41 -4.68
C LYS A 12 12.74 8.47 -3.79
N ASN A 13 12.22 9.65 -3.50
CA ASN A 13 11.03 9.81 -2.68
C ASN A 13 9.78 9.23 -3.38
N GLU A 14 9.58 9.54 -4.65
CA GLU A 14 8.48 8.99 -5.45
C GLU A 14 8.57 7.47 -5.59
N GLY A 15 9.79 6.93 -5.80
CA GLY A 15 10.01 5.48 -5.84
C GLY A 15 9.74 4.79 -4.50
N ILE A 16 10.05 5.45 -3.38
CA ILE A 16 9.73 4.94 -2.03
C ILE A 16 8.22 4.98 -1.79
N GLU A 17 7.53 6.07 -2.14
CA GLU A 17 6.08 6.19 -1.99
C GLU A 17 5.34 5.12 -2.82
N GLN A 18 5.69 4.97 -4.09
CA GLN A 18 5.11 3.94 -4.95
C GLN A 18 5.40 2.53 -4.44
N GLY A 19 6.62 2.27 -3.94
CA GLY A 19 6.98 0.99 -3.35
C GLY A 19 6.17 0.67 -2.08
N ILE A 20 5.92 1.67 -1.23
CA ILE A 20 5.12 1.53 -0.02
C ILE A 20 3.66 1.24 -0.37
N ASP A 21 3.09 1.94 -1.34
CA ASP A 21 1.69 1.73 -1.74
C ASP A 21 1.47 0.34 -2.36
N ILE A 22 2.37 -0.09 -3.26
CA ILE A 22 2.31 -1.44 -3.86
C ILE A 22 2.43 -2.51 -2.77
N ALA A 23 3.40 -2.37 -1.85
CA ALA A 23 3.60 -3.32 -0.76
C ALA A 23 2.38 -3.40 0.16
N LYS A 24 1.75 -2.26 0.48
CA LYS A 24 0.53 -2.21 1.28
C LYS A 24 -0.64 -2.90 0.58
N GLU A 25 -0.82 -2.66 -0.73
CA GLU A 25 -1.87 -3.34 -1.49
C GLU A 25 -1.66 -4.86 -1.56
N GLU A 26 -0.41 -5.33 -1.73
CA GLU A 26 -0.11 -6.76 -1.70
C GLU A 26 -0.36 -7.39 -0.33
N ILE A 27 0.02 -6.72 0.75
CA ILE A 27 -0.28 -7.18 2.13
C ILE A 27 -1.79 -7.32 2.31
N VAL A 28 -2.57 -6.33 1.89
CA VAL A 28 -4.05 -6.37 1.98
C VAL A 28 -4.61 -7.52 1.15
N LYS A 29 -4.13 -7.74 -0.08
CA LYS A 29 -4.55 -8.88 -0.93
C LYS A 29 -4.24 -10.22 -0.28
N ASN A 30 -3.03 -10.39 0.22
CA ASN A 30 -2.59 -11.62 0.87
C ASN A 30 -3.42 -11.90 2.14
N LEU A 31 -3.69 -10.89 2.96
CA LEU A 31 -4.52 -11.05 4.15
C LEU A 31 -5.99 -11.34 3.81
N LEU A 32 -6.53 -10.76 2.73
CA LEU A 32 -7.87 -11.06 2.23
C LEU A 32 -7.98 -12.48 1.69
N LEU A 33 -6.95 -12.99 1.02
CA LEU A 33 -6.89 -14.37 0.51
C LEU A 33 -6.87 -15.42 1.62
N VAL A 34 -6.33 -15.07 2.79
CA VAL A 34 -6.32 -15.97 3.96
C VAL A 34 -7.72 -16.11 4.58
N GLU A 35 -8.68 -15.22 4.25
CA GLU A 35 -10.09 -15.20 4.70
C GLU A 35 -10.31 -15.32 6.23
N ARG A 36 -9.26 -15.11 7.02
CA ARG A 36 -9.23 -15.36 8.47
C ARG A 36 -9.28 -14.08 9.30
N PHE A 37 -9.06 -12.93 8.66
CA PHE A 37 -8.99 -11.62 9.30
C PHE A 37 -10.16 -10.74 8.86
N THR A 38 -10.66 -9.92 9.77
CA THR A 38 -11.67 -8.91 9.48
C THR A 38 -11.05 -7.70 8.76
N ALA A 39 -11.89 -6.90 8.08
CA ALA A 39 -11.40 -5.70 7.39
C ALA A 39 -10.70 -4.71 8.33
N ALA A 40 -11.13 -4.64 9.60
CA ALA A 40 -10.52 -3.81 10.64
C ALA A 40 -9.12 -4.31 11.02
N GLU A 41 -8.94 -5.63 11.19
CA GLU A 41 -7.64 -6.22 11.46
C GLU A 41 -6.67 -6.00 10.29
N ILE A 42 -7.14 -6.21 9.06
CA ILE A 42 -6.33 -5.99 7.85
C ILE A 42 -5.92 -4.52 7.72
N SER A 43 -6.84 -3.60 8.01
CA SER A 43 -6.59 -2.15 8.09
C SER A 43 -5.47 -1.84 9.11
N ASN A 44 -5.52 -2.45 10.29
CA ASN A 44 -4.50 -2.27 11.33
C ASN A 44 -3.15 -2.89 10.94
N PHE A 45 -3.12 -4.08 10.33
CA PHE A 45 -1.88 -4.74 9.92
C PHE A 45 -1.18 -4.05 8.75
N ALA A 46 -1.94 -3.60 7.75
CA ALA A 46 -1.39 -2.93 6.58
C ALA A 46 -1.22 -1.41 6.77
N GLY A 47 -1.74 -0.84 7.86
CA GLY A 47 -1.69 0.61 8.10
C GLY A 47 -2.40 1.41 7.01
N VAL A 48 -3.50 0.87 6.49
CA VAL A 48 -4.32 1.49 5.43
C VAL A 48 -5.76 1.66 5.92
N PRO A 49 -6.53 2.62 5.40
CA PRO A 49 -7.93 2.76 5.77
C PRO A 49 -8.76 1.52 5.41
N GLU A 50 -9.72 1.14 6.25
CA GLU A 50 -10.68 0.04 5.96
C GLU A 50 -11.39 0.20 4.61
N LYS A 51 -11.66 1.44 4.20
CA LYS A 51 -12.27 1.75 2.91
C LYS A 51 -11.43 1.22 1.74
N LEU A 52 -10.10 1.24 1.86
CA LEU A 52 -9.17 0.69 0.88
C LEU A 52 -9.24 -0.85 0.89
N VAL A 53 -9.29 -1.47 2.07
CA VAL A 53 -9.47 -2.93 2.21
C VAL A 53 -10.75 -3.40 1.53
N ILE A 54 -11.87 -2.69 1.73
CA ILE A 54 -13.15 -3.01 1.08
C ILE A 54 -13.05 -2.86 -0.44
N LYS A 55 -12.34 -1.83 -0.93
CA LYS A 55 -12.12 -1.60 -2.37
C LYS A 55 -11.30 -2.74 -2.99
N VAL A 56 -10.21 -3.15 -2.34
CA VAL A 56 -9.36 -4.26 -2.78
C VAL A 56 -10.16 -5.57 -2.76
N ARG A 57 -10.94 -5.83 -1.70
CA ARG A 57 -11.83 -6.99 -1.61
C ARG A 57 -12.86 -7.06 -2.74
N LYS A 58 -13.41 -5.91 -3.16
CA LYS A 58 -14.31 -5.84 -4.32
C LYS A 58 -13.60 -6.07 -5.65
N SER A 59 -12.32 -5.69 -5.76
CA SER A 59 -11.53 -5.89 -6.98
C SER A 59 -10.99 -7.31 -7.14
N LEU A 60 -10.93 -8.09 -6.04
CA LEU A 60 -10.53 -9.50 -6.02
C LEU A 60 -11.67 -10.48 -6.36
N LYS A 61 -12.93 -10.01 -6.31
CA LYS A 61 -14.14 -10.80 -6.49
C LYS A 61 -14.67 -10.68 -7.91
#